data_AF-Q9YHR0-F1
#
_entry.id   AF-Q9YHR0-F1
#
_cell.length_a   1.000
_cell.length_b   1.000
_cell.length_c   1.000
_cell.angle_alpha   90.00
_cell.angle_beta   90.00
_cell.angle_gamma   90.00
#
_symmetry.space_group_name_H-M   'P 1'
#
loop_
_entity.id
_entity.type
_entity.pdbx_description
1 polymer ?
#
loop_
_entity_poly.entity_id
_entity_poly.type
_entity_poly.pdbx_seq_one_letter_code
_entity_poly.pdbx_strand_id
1 'polypeptide(L)'
;DRVDQTPRSVTKETGESLTINCVLRDASYALGSTCWYRKKSGSTNEESISKGGRYVETVNSGSKSFSLRINDLTVEDGGTYRCGVLGITLVAGVEWGTNSCALPGSYAACGDGTAVTVNPGIPPSPPIVSLLHSATEEQRANGFV
;
A
#
# COMPACT_ATOMS: atom_id res chain seq x y z
N ASP A 1 -20.21 -11.96 -11.02
CA ASP A 1 -19.60 -10.75 -10.45
C ASP A 1 -18.08 -10.85 -10.51
N ARG A 2 -17.40 -9.69 -10.52
CA ARG A 2 -15.93 -9.56 -10.57
C ARG A 2 -15.54 -8.26 -9.84
N VAL A 3 -14.33 -8.21 -9.29
CA VAL A 3 -13.75 -6.96 -8.79
C VAL A 3 -12.65 -6.47 -9.72
N ASP A 4 -12.86 -5.33 -10.35
CA ASP A 4 -11.82 -4.64 -11.12
C ASP A 4 -10.90 -3.90 -10.15
N GLN A 5 -9.67 -4.43 -9.95
CA GLN A 5 -8.67 -3.83 -9.07
C GLN A 5 -7.59 -3.07 -9.85
N THR A 6 -7.27 -1.86 -9.42
CA THR A 6 -6.26 -1.00 -10.04
C THR A 6 -5.42 -0.24 -9.01
N PRO A 7 -4.12 0.02 -9.28
CA PRO A 7 -3.35 -0.45 -10.44
C PRO A 7 -2.99 -1.95 -10.33
N ARG A 8 -2.51 -2.58 -11.40
CA ARG A 8 -1.98 -3.96 -11.33
C ARG A 8 -0.59 -4.02 -10.72
N SER A 9 0.21 -2.99 -10.96
CA SER A 9 1.55 -2.83 -10.40
C SER A 9 1.86 -1.36 -10.20
N VAL A 10 2.65 -1.03 -9.18
CA VAL A 10 3.06 0.34 -8.88
C VAL A 10 4.37 0.34 -8.10
N THR A 11 5.24 1.30 -8.43
CA THR A 11 6.45 1.62 -7.66
C THR A 11 6.27 2.98 -7.02
N LYS A 12 6.62 3.07 -5.73
CA LYS A 12 6.52 4.28 -4.91
C LYS A 12 7.80 4.50 -4.12
N GLU A 13 8.03 5.71 -3.67
CA GLU A 13 9.12 6.06 -2.76
C GLU A 13 8.63 6.03 -1.30
N THR A 14 9.52 5.74 -0.35
CA THR A 14 9.22 5.86 1.09
C THR A 14 8.68 7.26 1.42
N GLY A 15 7.63 7.31 2.24
CA GLY A 15 6.92 8.53 2.63
C GLY A 15 5.79 8.94 1.67
N GLU A 16 5.75 8.41 0.44
CA GLU A 16 4.62 8.64 -0.45
C GLU A 16 3.33 7.96 0.04
N SER A 17 2.22 8.31 -0.60
CA SER A 17 0.96 7.59 -0.42
C SER A 17 0.59 6.80 -1.68
N LEU A 18 -0.07 5.65 -1.49
CA LEU A 18 -0.67 4.84 -2.54
C LEU A 18 -2.18 4.82 -2.38
N THR A 19 -2.92 4.75 -3.47
CA THR A 19 -4.35 4.43 -3.45
C THR A 19 -4.62 3.27 -4.41
N ILE A 20 -5.20 2.20 -3.87
CA ILE A 20 -5.66 1.03 -4.63
C ILE A 20 -7.17 1.12 -4.73
N ASN A 21 -7.70 1.01 -5.95
CA ASN A 21 -9.12 1.14 -6.23
C ASN A 21 -9.70 -0.22 -6.64
N CYS A 22 -10.92 -0.48 -6.20
CA CYS A 22 -11.67 -1.69 -6.49
C CYS A 22 -13.10 -1.34 -6.88
N VAL A 23 -13.61 -1.97 -7.94
CA VAL A 23 -14.99 -1.77 -8.43
C VAL A 23 -15.65 -3.12 -8.63
N LEU A 24 -16.77 -3.35 -7.93
CA LEU A 24 -17.58 -4.56 -8.13
C LEU A 24 -18.42 -4.42 -9.41
N ARG A 25 -18.10 -5.24 -10.40
CA ARG A 25 -18.80 -5.35 -11.69
C ARG A 25 -19.67 -6.58 -11.73
N ASP A 26 -20.64 -6.55 -12.64
CA ASP A 26 -21.44 -7.72 -13.03
C ASP A 26 -22.14 -8.39 -11.82
N ALA A 27 -22.47 -7.59 -10.80
CA ALA A 27 -23.15 -8.01 -9.57
C ALA A 27 -24.55 -7.38 -9.50
N SER A 28 -25.57 -8.22 -9.38
CA SER A 28 -26.96 -7.80 -9.19
C SER A 28 -27.25 -7.29 -7.77
N TYR A 29 -26.42 -7.66 -6.80
CA TYR A 29 -26.58 -7.31 -5.38
C TYR A 29 -25.79 -6.04 -5.00
N ALA A 30 -26.17 -5.38 -3.90
CA ALA A 30 -25.51 -4.16 -3.42
C ALA A 30 -24.10 -4.44 -2.88
N LEU A 31 -23.22 -3.43 -2.86
CA LEU A 31 -21.88 -3.57 -2.28
C LEU A 31 -22.01 -3.91 -0.79
N GLY A 32 -21.53 -5.10 -0.41
CA GLY A 32 -21.53 -5.60 0.96
C GLY A 32 -20.29 -5.16 1.75
N SER A 33 -19.88 -5.98 2.72
CA SER A 33 -18.67 -5.74 3.49
C SER A 33 -17.42 -5.88 2.61
N THR A 34 -16.51 -4.91 2.70
CA THR A 34 -15.23 -4.92 1.99
C THR A 34 -14.11 -5.43 2.89
N CYS A 35 -13.19 -6.18 2.31
CA CYS A 35 -11.99 -6.68 2.98
C CYS A 35 -10.73 -6.37 2.16
N TRP A 36 -9.61 -6.30 2.86
CA TRP A 36 -8.30 -6.02 2.28
C TRP A 36 -7.30 -7.01 2.82
N TYR A 37 -6.43 -7.47 1.93
CA TYR A 37 -5.41 -8.44 2.23
C TYR A 37 -4.08 -8.04 1.62
N ARG A 38 -3.01 -8.54 2.22
CA ARG A 38 -1.65 -8.30 1.76
C ARG A 38 -0.81 -9.55 1.91
N LYS A 39 -0.14 -9.93 0.82
CA LYS A 39 0.98 -10.85 0.85
C LYS A 39 2.27 -10.03 0.80
N LYS A 40 3.02 -10.01 1.89
CA LYS A 40 4.33 -9.32 1.95
C LYS A 40 5.30 -9.91 0.93
N SER A 41 6.23 -9.09 0.43
CA SER A 41 7.29 -9.60 -0.45
C SER A 41 8.06 -10.74 0.22
N GLY A 42 8.28 -11.84 -0.50
CA GLY A 42 8.93 -13.05 0.03
C GLY A 42 8.06 -13.95 0.93
N SER A 43 6.83 -13.54 1.26
CA SER A 43 5.89 -14.37 2.02
C SER A 43 5.03 -15.25 1.11
N THR A 44 4.71 -16.46 1.57
CA THR A 44 3.65 -17.30 0.98
C THR A 44 2.27 -17.00 1.54
N ASN A 45 2.22 -16.36 2.71
CA ASN A 45 0.99 -16.14 3.47
C ASN A 45 0.41 -14.76 3.16
N GLU A 46 -0.90 -14.73 3.00
CA GLU A 46 -1.69 -13.52 2.84
C GLU A 46 -2.36 -13.16 4.17
N GLU A 47 -2.15 -11.93 4.61
CA GLU A 47 -2.60 -11.39 5.90
C GLU A 47 -3.76 -10.42 5.67
N SER A 48 -4.73 -10.38 6.58
CA SER A 48 -5.77 -9.35 6.54
C SER A 48 -5.23 -8.00 6.97
N ILE A 49 -5.72 -6.94 6.32
CA ILE A 49 -5.38 -5.55 6.68
C ILE A 49 -6.51 -5.00 7.53
N SER A 50 -6.20 -4.65 8.77
CA SER A 50 -7.09 -3.85 9.61
C SER A 50 -7.12 -2.41 9.14
N LYS A 51 -8.32 -1.88 8.90
CA LYS A 51 -8.55 -0.49 8.52
C LYS A 51 -8.27 0.43 9.72
N GLY A 52 -7.73 1.63 9.47
CA GLY A 52 -7.36 2.60 10.50
C GLY A 52 -5.88 2.98 10.47
N GLY A 53 -5.52 4.03 11.21
CA GLY A 53 -4.17 4.58 11.21
C GLY A 53 -3.74 5.05 9.81
N ARG A 54 -2.66 4.47 9.27
CA ARG A 54 -2.17 4.78 7.91
C ARG A 54 -3.02 4.20 6.78
N TYR A 55 -3.92 3.26 7.08
CA TYR A 55 -4.77 2.56 6.11
C TYR A 55 -6.19 3.14 6.11
N VAL A 56 -6.50 3.97 5.13
CA VAL A 56 -7.77 4.69 5.02
C VAL A 56 -8.62 4.09 3.91
N GLU A 57 -9.75 3.50 4.28
CA GLU A 57 -10.73 3.02 3.30
C GLU A 57 -11.73 4.12 2.94
N THR A 58 -12.12 4.17 1.67
CA THR A 58 -13.28 4.95 1.20
C THR A 58 -14.22 4.02 0.44
N VAL A 59 -15.51 4.09 0.72
CA VAL A 59 -16.54 3.24 0.11
C VAL A 59 -17.59 4.12 -0.55
N ASN A 60 -17.92 3.81 -1.80
CA ASN A 60 -19.03 4.38 -2.54
C ASN A 60 -19.97 3.25 -2.97
N SER A 61 -21.06 3.09 -2.23
CA SER A 61 -22.06 2.05 -2.47
C SER A 61 -22.82 2.26 -3.79
N GLY A 62 -23.01 3.51 -4.23
CA GLY A 62 -23.73 3.85 -5.46
C GLY A 62 -22.99 3.39 -6.72
N SER A 63 -21.68 3.65 -6.80
CA SER A 63 -20.82 3.14 -7.88
C SER A 63 -20.26 1.75 -7.62
N LYS A 64 -20.64 1.11 -6.50
CA LYS A 64 -20.10 -0.17 -6.03
C LYS A 64 -18.57 -0.21 -6.05
N SER A 65 -17.95 0.91 -5.67
CA SER A 65 -16.51 1.08 -5.69
C SER A 65 -15.98 1.41 -4.31
N PHE A 66 -14.75 1.00 -4.04
CA PHE A 66 -14.08 1.25 -2.78
C PHE A 66 -12.58 1.33 -3.02
N SER A 67 -11.86 1.99 -2.12
CA SER A 67 -10.42 2.20 -2.26
C SER A 67 -9.72 2.13 -0.92
N LEU A 68 -8.49 1.64 -0.92
CA LEU A 68 -7.58 1.71 0.21
C LEU A 68 -6.47 2.71 -0.11
N ARG A 69 -6.39 3.77 0.67
CA ARG A 69 -5.25 4.67 0.70
C ARG A 69 -4.30 4.25 1.80
N ILE A 70 -3.03 4.09 1.47
CA ILE A 70 -1.94 3.81 2.41
C ILE A 70 -1.08 5.06 2.46
N ASN A 71 -1.00 5.69 3.63
CA ASN A 71 -0.20 6.89 3.85
C ASN A 71 1.20 6.53 4.33
N ASP A 72 2.19 7.39 4.04
CA ASP A 72 3.55 7.30 4.59
C ASP A 72 4.20 5.93 4.38
N LEU A 73 4.25 5.47 3.13
CA LEU A 73 4.74 4.14 2.76
C LEU A 73 6.14 3.87 3.28
N THR A 74 6.40 2.64 3.71
CA THR A 74 7.75 2.16 4.02
C THR A 74 8.16 1.04 3.08
N VAL A 75 9.45 0.70 3.03
CA VAL A 75 9.94 -0.47 2.26
C VAL A 75 9.24 -1.77 2.68
N GLU A 76 8.85 -1.86 3.96
CA GLU A 76 8.09 -2.98 4.52
C GLU A 76 6.64 -3.01 4.05
N ASP A 77 6.15 -1.96 3.36
CA ASP A 77 4.85 -1.92 2.68
C ASP A 77 4.88 -2.57 1.29
N GLY A 78 6.05 -3.02 0.79
CA GLY A 78 6.16 -3.77 -0.46
C GLY A 78 5.49 -5.16 -0.43
N GLY A 79 4.70 -5.50 -1.45
CA GLY A 79 3.98 -6.78 -1.51
C GLY A 79 2.85 -6.79 -2.53
N THR A 80 2.02 -7.83 -2.51
CA THR A 80 0.80 -7.90 -3.31
C THR A 80 -0.41 -7.63 -2.44
N TYR A 81 -1.18 -6.60 -2.78
CA TYR A 81 -2.40 -6.23 -2.09
C TYR A 81 -3.61 -6.74 -2.86
N ARG A 82 -4.64 -7.22 -2.18
CA ARG A 82 -5.91 -7.64 -2.78
C ARG A 82 -7.09 -7.06 -2.03
N CYS A 83 -8.12 -6.68 -2.76
CA CYS A 83 -9.41 -6.33 -2.20
C CYS A 83 -10.43 -7.45 -2.42
N GLY A 84 -11.41 -7.52 -1.53
CA GLY A 84 -12.54 -8.41 -1.67
C GLY A 84 -13.84 -7.76 -1.22
N VAL A 85 -14.94 -8.32 -1.70
CA VAL A 85 -16.31 -8.00 -1.28
C VAL A 85 -16.97 -9.29 -0.83
N LEU A 86 -17.52 -9.31 0.38
CA LEU A 86 -18.37 -10.41 0.83
C LEU A 86 -19.79 -10.20 0.29
N GLY A 87 -20.27 -11.16 -0.51
CA GLY A 87 -21.67 -11.20 -0.93
C GLY A 87 -22.61 -11.38 0.27
N ILE A 88 -23.65 -10.54 0.36
CA ILE A 88 -24.64 -10.55 1.47
C ILE A 88 -25.54 -11.80 1.46
N THR A 89 -25.44 -12.66 0.45
CA THR A 89 -26.27 -13.86 0.33
C THR A 89 -25.77 -14.96 1.27
N LEU A 90 -26.33 -14.98 2.50
CA LEU A 90 -26.55 -16.18 3.36
C LEU A 90 -25.50 -16.64 4.38
N VAL A 91 -24.81 -15.77 5.12
CA VAL A 91 -24.19 -16.23 6.38
C VAL A 91 -24.12 -15.13 7.44
N ALA A 92 -25.20 -15.00 8.21
CA ALA A 92 -25.10 -14.55 9.59
C ALA A 92 -24.31 -15.62 10.38
N GLY A 93 -22.99 -15.67 10.23
CA GLY A 93 -22.17 -16.70 10.88
C GLY A 93 -20.76 -16.95 10.35
N VAL A 94 -20.27 -16.27 9.31
CA VAL A 94 -18.85 -16.38 8.95
C VAL A 94 -18.02 -15.53 9.91
N GLU A 95 -17.11 -16.19 10.63
CA GLU A 95 -16.18 -15.56 11.55
C GLU A 95 -15.32 -14.50 10.82
N TRP A 96 -15.29 -13.31 11.40
CA TRP A 96 -14.43 -12.22 10.96
C TRP A 96 -12.95 -12.61 11.14
N GLY A 97 -12.28 -13.04 10.07
CA GLY A 97 -10.84 -13.37 10.16
C GLY A 97 -10.31 -14.29 9.07
N THR A 98 -11.15 -15.00 8.32
CA THR A 98 -10.69 -15.89 7.25
C THR A 98 -10.43 -15.11 5.95
N ASN A 99 -9.33 -15.42 5.27
CA ASN A 99 -9.04 -14.89 3.93
C ASN A 99 -10.02 -15.48 2.92
N SER A 100 -11.18 -14.83 2.74
CA SER A 100 -12.24 -15.33 1.86
C SER A 100 -11.75 -15.49 0.42
N CYS A 101 -10.75 -14.70 -0.01
CA CYS A 101 -10.15 -14.80 -1.33
C CYS A 101 -9.28 -16.06 -1.54
N ALA A 102 -8.93 -16.78 -0.47
CA ALA A 102 -8.15 -18.02 -0.53
C ALA A 102 -8.98 -19.29 -0.32
N LEU A 103 -10.29 -19.16 -0.04
CA LEU A 103 -11.14 -20.31 0.25
C LEU A 103 -11.92 -20.76 -1.00
N PRO A 104 -11.79 -22.03 -1.43
CA PRO A 104 -12.63 -22.57 -2.48
C PRO A 104 -14.09 -22.63 -2.00
N GLY A 105 -14.99 -22.00 -2.76
CA GLY A 105 -16.43 -21.92 -2.42
C GLY A 105 -16.84 -20.70 -1.59
N SER A 106 -15.95 -19.72 -1.40
CA SER A 106 -16.36 -18.44 -0.78
C SER A 106 -17.29 -17.65 -1.72
N TYR A 107 -18.31 -17.01 -1.14
CA TYR A 107 -19.18 -16.05 -1.85
C TYR A 107 -18.53 -14.67 -1.97
N ALA A 108 -17.18 -14.61 -1.94
CA ALA A 108 -16.44 -13.38 -1.97
C ALA A 108 -15.90 -13.12 -3.38
N ALA A 109 -16.24 -11.97 -3.95
CA ALA A 109 -15.63 -11.50 -5.19
C ALA A 109 -14.33 -10.77 -4.83
N CYS A 110 -13.21 -11.19 -5.42
CA CYS A 110 -11.89 -10.64 -5.12
C CYS A 110 -11.21 -10.05 -6.35
N GLY A 111 -10.36 -9.06 -6.12
CA GLY A 111 -9.51 -8.48 -7.16
C GLY A 111 -8.27 -9.35 -7.42
N ASP A 112 -7.71 -9.20 -8.62
CA ASP A 112 -6.53 -9.97 -9.06
C ASP A 112 -5.25 -9.59 -8.29
N GLY A 113 -5.23 -8.39 -7.72
CA GLY A 113 -4.15 -7.87 -6.89
C GLY A 113 -3.36 -6.73 -7.51
N THR A 114 -2.67 -5.99 -6.64
CA THR A 114 -1.77 -4.88 -6.96
C THR A 114 -0.39 -5.22 -6.41
N ALA A 115 0.59 -5.39 -7.28
CA ALA A 115 1.99 -5.52 -6.89
C ALA A 115 2.56 -4.13 -6.55
N VAL A 116 3.03 -3.96 -5.32
CA VAL A 116 3.58 -2.71 -4.80
C VAL A 116 5.05 -2.91 -4.50
N THR A 117 5.89 -2.07 -5.09
CA THR A 117 7.31 -1.92 -4.76
C THR A 117 7.50 -0.56 -4.10
N VAL A 118 8.19 -0.53 -2.96
CA VAL A 118 8.54 0.73 -2.29
C VAL A 118 10.06 0.86 -2.23
N ASN A 119 10.59 1.90 -2.86
CA ASN A 119 12.00 2.20 -2.88
C ASN A 119 12.41 2.94 -1.59
N PRO A 120 13.57 2.63 -1.00
CA PRO A 120 14.10 3.40 0.11
C PRO A 120 14.39 4.83 -0.37
N GLY A 121 13.86 5.82 0.34
CA GLY A 121 14.11 7.22 0.04
C GLY A 121 15.61 7.53 0.01
N ILE A 122 16.01 8.49 -0.83
CA ILE A 122 17.40 8.93 -0.90
C ILE A 122 17.80 9.45 0.48
N PRO A 123 18.86 8.92 1.12
CA PRO A 123 19.33 9.48 2.38
C PRO A 123 19.67 10.95 2.18
N PRO A 124 19.30 11.86 3.11
CA PRO A 124 19.67 13.26 2.99
C PRO A 124 21.18 13.35 2.81
N SER A 125 21.62 14.04 1.75
CA SER A 125 23.04 14.28 1.52
C SER A 125 23.66 14.88 2.77
N PRO A 126 24.82 14.40 3.24
CA PRO A 126 25.49 14.99 4.39
C PRO A 126 25.70 16.49 4.16
N PRO A 127 25.60 17.33 5.20
CA PRO A 127 25.79 18.76 5.04
C PRO A 127 27.15 19.01 4.40
N ILE A 128 27.16 19.80 3.31
CA ILE A 128 28.41 20.26 2.69
C ILE A 128 29.05 21.22 3.69
N VAL A 129 29.94 20.71 4.55
CA VAL A 129 30.79 21.56 5.38
C VAL A 129 31.77 22.24 4.42
N SER A 130 31.56 23.53 4.18
CA SER A 130 32.42 24.35 3.34
C SER A 130 33.83 24.39 3.94
N LEU A 131 34.80 23.80 3.23
CA LEU A 131 36.23 23.75 3.56
C LEU A 131 36.95 25.12 3.43
N LEU A 132 36.24 26.25 3.43
CA LEU A 132 36.80 27.57 3.17
C LEU A 132 37.63 28.19 4.31
N HIS A 133 37.89 27.48 5.42
CA HIS A 133 38.62 28.06 6.57
C HIS A 133 40.14 27.81 6.60
N SER A 134 40.72 27.02 5.70
CA SER A 134 42.18 26.70 5.77
C SER A 134 43.11 27.60 4.96
N ALA A 135 42.61 28.44 4.03
CA ALA A 135 43.48 29.23 3.15
C ALA A 135 44.02 30.53 3.77
N THR A 136 43.47 31.00 4.90
CA THR A 136 43.90 32.27 5.52
C THR A 136 44.99 32.13 6.58
N GLU A 137 45.25 30.93 7.12
CA GLU A 137 46.34 30.73 8.11
C GLU A 137 47.69 30.40 7.46
N GLU A 138 47.70 29.71 6.31
CA GLU A 138 48.97 29.32 5.66
C GLU A 138 49.70 30.50 4.99
N GLN A 139 48.98 31.56 4.62
CA GLN A 139 49.60 32.77 4.07
C GLN A 139 50.24 33.68 5.16
N ARG A 140 49.93 33.48 6.45
CA ARG A 140 50.58 34.23 7.54
C ARG A 140 51.90 33.60 8.00
N ALA A 141 52.13 32.32 7.70
CA ALA A 141 53.31 31.59 8.15
C ALA A 141 54.50 31.65 7.16
N ASN A 142 54.28 32.06 5.91
CA ASN A 142 55.31 32.08 4.86
C ASN A 142 55.80 33.49 4.48
N GLY A 143 55.99 34.37 5.47
CA GLY A 143 56.73 35.63 5.31
C GLY A 143 58.25 35.37 5.27
N PHE A 144 58.78 35.22 4.06
CA PHE A 144 60.20 35.17 3.70
C PHE A 144 60.91 36.50 4.05
N VAL A 145 62.12 36.39 4.65
CA VAL A 145 63.23 37.35 4.88
C VAL A 145 63.00 38.84 4.59
#